data_AF-A0AAV6AKW1-F1
#
_entry.id   AF-A0AAV6AKW1-F1
#
_cell.length_a   1.000
_cell.length_b   1.000
_cell.length_c   1.000
_cell.angle_alpha   90.00
_cell.angle_beta   90.00
_cell.angle_gamma   90.00
#
_symmetry.space_group_name_H-M   'P 1'
#
loop_
_entity.id
_entity.type
_entity.pdbx_description
1 polymer ?
#
loop_
_entity_poly.entity_id
_entity_poly.type
_entity_poly.pdbx_seq_one_letter_code
_entity_poly.pdbx_strand_id
1 'polypeptide(L)'
;MIGGRLLRIGAGAAGLLGTATVERVRGTTADGSQLPRRLRITLERLGPTFVKFGQTLSLRRDLLPDLWLAELRRLQNRVAPFPGAEARHAVEVALGRSVEQVFGAFETEPMAAASIAQVHRARLPD
;
A
#
# COMPACT_ATOMS: atom_id res chain seq x y z
N MET A 1 -9.60 15.58 -65.52
CA MET A 1 -8.47 15.08 -64.71
C MET A 1 -8.66 15.53 -63.28
N ILE A 2 -8.67 14.55 -62.36
CA ILE A 2 -8.32 14.54 -60.93
C ILE A 2 -8.21 15.90 -60.20
N GLY A 3 -9.00 16.03 -59.12
CA GLY A 3 -8.53 16.60 -57.85
C GLY A 3 -9.23 17.88 -57.37
N GLY A 4 -9.85 17.83 -56.18
CA GLY A 4 -10.16 19.03 -55.39
C GLY A 4 -11.49 18.98 -54.64
N ARG A 5 -11.47 18.51 -53.39
CA ARG A 5 -12.53 18.75 -52.38
C ARG A 5 -12.69 20.25 -52.11
N LEU A 6 -13.91 20.73 -51.83
CA LEU A 6 -14.26 21.67 -50.75
C LEU A 6 -15.81 21.73 -50.66
N LEU A 7 -16.43 21.25 -49.56
CA LEU A 7 -17.06 22.06 -48.49
C LEU A 7 -18.27 22.91 -49.00
N ARG A 8 -19.49 22.95 -48.44
CA ARG A 8 -19.96 22.70 -47.07
C ARG A 8 -21.48 23.04 -46.95
N ILE A 9 -22.12 22.56 -45.87
CA ILE A 9 -23.33 23.06 -45.14
C ILE A 9 -24.74 22.78 -45.71
N GLY A 10 -25.58 22.13 -44.89
CA GLY A 10 -27.04 22.31 -44.92
C GLY A 10 -27.83 21.40 -43.98
N ALA A 11 -28.13 21.90 -42.77
CA ALA A 11 -29.31 21.64 -41.92
C ALA A 11 -29.67 20.20 -41.45
N GLY A 12 -29.97 20.07 -40.16
CA GLY A 12 -30.77 18.94 -39.67
C GLY A 12 -30.61 18.58 -38.19
N ALA A 13 -30.72 19.55 -37.27
CA ALA A 13 -31.11 19.22 -35.91
C ALA A 13 -32.56 18.70 -35.92
N ALA A 14 -32.86 17.76 -35.02
CA ALA A 14 -34.16 17.14 -34.75
C ALA A 14 -34.52 15.89 -35.57
N GLY A 15 -33.99 14.73 -35.14
CA GLY A 15 -34.45 13.42 -35.56
C GLY A 15 -33.86 12.30 -34.72
N LEU A 16 -34.54 11.95 -33.62
CA LEU A 16 -34.53 10.61 -32.97
C LEU A 16 -33.23 10.22 -32.20
N LEU A 17 -33.04 10.63 -30.94
CA LEU A 17 -33.55 9.97 -29.73
C LEU A 17 -33.42 8.42 -29.65
N GLY A 18 -32.46 7.79 -30.36
CA GLY A 18 -32.44 6.31 -30.49
C GLY A 18 -31.15 5.51 -30.33
N THR A 19 -29.94 6.08 -30.22
CA THR A 19 -28.71 5.23 -30.19
C THR A 19 -27.58 5.67 -29.25
N ALA A 20 -27.86 6.51 -28.25
CA ALA A 20 -26.83 7.01 -27.34
C ALA A 20 -26.48 6.11 -26.13
N THR A 21 -26.93 4.85 -26.03
CA THR A 21 -26.84 4.09 -24.76
C THR A 21 -26.21 2.70 -24.79
N VAL A 22 -25.58 2.20 -25.88
CA VAL A 22 -25.11 0.79 -25.89
C VAL A 22 -23.62 0.58 -26.21
N GLU A 23 -22.82 1.63 -26.42
CA GLU A 23 -21.37 1.47 -26.67
C GLU A 23 -20.43 1.96 -25.54
N ARG A 24 -20.91 2.08 -24.29
CA ARG A 24 -20.05 2.42 -23.13
C ARG A 24 -19.87 1.37 -22.04
N VAL A 25 -20.37 0.15 -22.21
CA VAL A 25 -20.29 -0.89 -21.15
C VAL A 25 -19.45 -2.13 -21.55
N ARG A 26 -18.89 -2.17 -22.75
CA ARG A 26 -18.05 -3.30 -23.18
C ARG A 26 -16.57 -2.93 -23.11
N GLY A 27 -15.89 -3.33 -22.03
CA GLY A 27 -14.42 -3.46 -22.06
C GLY A 27 -13.60 -3.10 -20.83
N THR A 28 -14.17 -3.01 -19.63
CA THR A 28 -13.34 -2.97 -18.40
C THR A 28 -13.82 -3.98 -17.38
N THR A 29 -13.94 -5.24 -17.79
CA THR A 29 -13.69 -6.35 -16.86
C THR A 29 -12.18 -6.41 -16.66
N ALA A 30 -11.64 -5.45 -15.90
CA ALA A 30 -10.40 -5.69 -15.20
C ALA A 30 -10.70 -6.91 -14.33
N ASP A 31 -10.10 -8.06 -14.69
CA ASP A 31 -10.09 -9.30 -13.93
C ASP A 31 -10.30 -9.00 -12.43
N GLY A 32 -11.48 -9.34 -11.90
CA GLY A 32 -11.93 -8.91 -10.57
C GLY A 32 -10.98 -9.34 -9.44
N SER A 33 -10.10 -10.30 -9.73
CA SER A 33 -9.03 -10.75 -8.84
C SER A 33 -7.84 -9.77 -8.76
N GLN A 34 -7.64 -8.90 -9.75
CA GLN A 34 -6.47 -8.01 -9.81
C GLN A 34 -6.64 -6.70 -9.05
N LEU A 35 -7.87 -6.18 -8.91
CA LEU A 35 -8.11 -4.90 -8.25
C LEU A 35 -7.69 -4.90 -6.76
N PRO A 36 -8.05 -5.91 -5.95
CA PRO A 36 -7.57 -6.03 -4.56
C PRO A 36 -6.04 -6.00 -4.46
N ARG A 37 -5.36 -6.75 -5.34
CA ARG A 37 -3.90 -6.83 -5.39
C ARG A 37 -3.28 -5.49 -5.77
N ARG A 38 -3.85 -4.79 -6.76
CA ARG A 38 -3.38 -3.45 -7.17
C ARG A 38 -3.52 -2.44 -6.06
N LEU A 39 -4.65 -2.45 -5.32
CA LEU A 39 -4.82 -1.59 -4.15
C LEU A 39 -3.74 -1.86 -3.10
N ARG A 40 -3.52 -3.13 -2.73
CA ARG A 40 -2.47 -3.51 -1.77
C ARG A 40 -1.10 -2.95 -2.16
N ILE A 41 -0.67 -3.19 -3.40
CA ILE A 41 0.63 -2.72 -3.92
C ILE A 41 0.70 -1.18 -3.92
N THR A 42 -0.39 -0.49 -4.26
CA THR A 42 -0.43 0.97 -4.19
C THR A 42 -0.27 1.47 -2.75
N LEU A 43 -0.93 0.85 -1.77
CA LEU A 43 -0.77 1.22 -0.37
C LEU A 43 0.66 1.00 0.13
N GLU A 44 1.32 -0.09 -0.28
CA GLU A 44 2.74 -0.34 0.00
C GLU A 44 3.64 0.76 -0.59
N ARG A 45 3.42 1.13 -1.86
CA ARG A 45 4.21 2.16 -2.55
C ARG A 45 4.01 3.56 -1.98
N LEU A 46 2.83 3.87 -1.46
CA LEU A 46 2.54 5.15 -0.81
C LEU A 46 3.16 5.25 0.60
N GLY A 47 3.63 4.14 1.16
CA GLY A 47 4.43 4.11 2.38
C GLY A 47 3.65 3.87 3.68
N PRO A 48 4.34 4.02 4.84
CA PRO A 48 3.88 3.48 6.12
C PRO A 48 2.49 3.93 6.57
N THR A 49 2.12 5.18 6.31
CA THR A 49 0.79 5.71 6.66
C THR A 49 -0.33 4.97 5.93
N PHE A 50 -0.15 4.70 4.64
CA PHE A 50 -1.14 4.01 3.82
C PHE A 50 -1.15 2.50 4.08
N VAL A 51 0.00 1.92 4.40
CA VAL A 51 0.08 0.54 4.89
C VAL A 51 -0.76 0.38 6.17
N LYS A 52 -0.61 1.28 7.15
CA LYS A 52 -1.42 1.26 8.39
C LYS A 52 -2.91 1.45 8.13
N PHE A 53 -3.27 2.29 7.17
CA PHE A 53 -4.66 2.43 6.74
C PHE A 53 -5.21 1.12 6.16
N GLY A 54 -4.47 0.48 5.25
CA GLY A 54 -4.84 -0.82 4.69
C GLY A 54 -4.94 -1.93 5.74
N GLN A 55 -4.04 -1.94 6.72
CA GLN A 55 -4.09 -2.83 7.88
C GLN A 55 -5.38 -2.62 8.68
N THR A 56 -5.74 -1.38 8.99
CA THR A 56 -7.00 -1.07 9.70
C THR A 56 -8.22 -1.53 8.88
N LEU A 57 -8.21 -1.27 7.58
CA LEU A 57 -9.30 -1.65 6.69
C LEU A 57 -9.46 -3.17 6.56
N SER A 58 -8.37 -3.93 6.62
CA SER A 58 -8.39 -5.41 6.59
C SER A 58 -9.14 -6.07 7.75
N LEU A 59 -9.43 -5.32 8.82
CA LEU A 59 -10.17 -5.77 9.99
C LEU A 59 -11.69 -5.55 9.86
N ARG A 60 -12.13 -4.74 8.89
CA ARG A 60 -13.53 -4.34 8.68
C ARG A 60 -14.25 -5.28 7.71
N ARG A 61 -14.58 -6.48 8.19
CA ARG A 61 -15.31 -7.50 7.40
C ARG A 61 -16.68 -7.04 6.92
N ASP A 62 -17.25 -6.05 7.60
CA ASP A 62 -18.52 -5.40 7.27
C ASP A 62 -18.43 -4.42 6.09
N LEU A 63 -17.22 -4.00 5.70
CA LEU A 63 -17.02 -2.97 4.67
C LEU A 63 -16.52 -3.52 3.33
N LEU A 64 -15.87 -4.68 3.32
CA LEU A 64 -15.17 -5.19 2.14
C LEU A 64 -15.47 -6.68 1.88
N PRO A 65 -15.63 -7.09 0.61
CA PRO A 65 -15.73 -8.51 0.25
C PRO A 65 -14.46 -9.30 0.62
N ASP A 66 -14.60 -10.62 0.80
CA ASP A 66 -13.51 -11.50 1.26
C ASP A 66 -12.24 -11.43 0.40
N LEU A 67 -12.38 -11.29 -0.92
CA LEU A 67 -11.23 -11.13 -1.84
C LEU A 67 -10.37 -9.91 -1.51
N TRP A 68 -10.99 -8.81 -1.08
CA TRP A 68 -10.28 -7.60 -0.68
C TRP A 68 -9.62 -7.76 0.68
N LEU A 69 -10.33 -8.35 1.63
CA LEU A 69 -9.80 -8.64 2.97
C LEU A 69 -8.59 -9.57 2.89
N ALA A 70 -8.64 -10.60 2.04
CA ALA A 70 -7.55 -11.54 1.84
C ALA A 70 -6.26 -10.85 1.37
N GLU A 71 -6.36 -9.95 0.38
CA GLU A 71 -5.19 -9.19 -0.07
C GLU A 71 -4.72 -8.16 0.97
N LEU A 72 -5.61 -7.37 1.57
CA LEU A 72 -5.22 -6.37 2.56
C LEU A 72 -4.62 -6.98 3.83
N ARG A 73 -5.01 -8.20 4.22
CA ARG A 73 -4.37 -8.93 5.34
C ARG A 73 -2.89 -9.20 5.11
N ARG A 74 -2.41 -9.23 3.86
CA ARG A 74 -0.98 -9.40 3.56
C ARG A 74 -0.16 -8.18 3.97
N LEU A 75 -0.80 -7.01 4.17
CA LEU A 75 -0.16 -5.83 4.74
C LEU A 75 0.14 -5.98 6.24
N GLN A 76 -0.45 -6.98 6.90
CA GLN A 76 -0.16 -7.30 8.32
C GLN A 76 1.17 -8.07 8.48
N ASN A 77 1.85 -8.41 7.37
CA ASN A 77 3.09 -9.15 7.43
C ASN A 77 4.14 -8.40 8.27
N ARG A 78 4.79 -9.16 9.15
CA ARG A 78 5.91 -8.68 9.95
C ARG A 78 7.02 -8.24 9.00
N VAL A 79 7.50 -7.02 9.20
CA VAL A 79 8.67 -6.53 8.46
C VAL A 79 9.88 -7.29 8.95
N ALA A 80 10.72 -7.76 8.01
CA ALA A 80 11.98 -8.40 8.38
C ALA A 80 12.82 -7.39 9.19
N PRO A 81 13.40 -7.80 10.32
CA PRO A 81 14.28 -6.91 11.05
C PRO A 81 15.52 -6.58 10.20
N PHE A 82 15.92 -5.31 10.24
CA PHE A 82 17.29 -4.89 9.93
C PHE A 82 18.28 -5.44 11.00
N PRO A 83 19.59 -5.51 10.70
CA PRO A 83 20.58 -6.14 11.57
C PRO A 83 20.61 -5.54 12.98
N GLY A 84 20.65 -6.39 14.01
CA GLY A 84 20.68 -5.94 15.41
C GLY A 84 21.91 -5.09 15.77
N ALA A 85 23.01 -5.25 15.04
CA ALA A 85 24.20 -4.38 15.19
C ALA A 85 23.89 -2.91 14.85
N GLU A 86 23.04 -2.66 13.84
CA GLU A 86 22.60 -1.32 13.49
C GLU A 86 21.66 -0.76 14.58
N ALA A 87 20.79 -1.61 15.14
CA ALA A 87 19.88 -1.20 16.23
C ALA A 87 20.68 -0.80 17.48
N ARG A 88 21.66 -1.63 17.82
CA ARG A 88 22.60 -1.37 18.90
C ARG A 88 23.35 -0.05 18.68
N HIS A 89 23.91 0.16 17.50
CA HIS A 89 24.60 1.40 17.18
C HIS A 89 23.70 2.64 17.31
N ALA A 90 22.45 2.56 16.82
CA ALA A 90 21.48 3.63 16.96
C ALA A 90 21.18 3.99 18.43
N VAL A 91 21.11 2.97 19.31
CA VAL A 91 20.94 3.17 20.76
C VAL A 91 22.18 3.87 21.36
N GLU A 92 23.38 3.42 21.03
CA GLU A 92 24.63 4.03 21.55
C GLU A 92 24.78 5.48 21.11
N VAL A 93 24.45 5.79 19.86
CA VAL A 93 24.43 7.17 19.32
C VAL A 93 23.41 8.03 20.06
N ALA A 94 22.19 7.51 20.28
CA ALA A 94 21.14 8.26 20.96
C ALA A 94 21.46 8.54 22.44
N LEU A 95 22.20 7.65 23.11
CA LEU A 95 22.53 7.73 24.53
C LEU A 95 23.92 8.31 24.83
N GLY A 96 24.80 8.41 23.81
CA GLY A 96 26.18 8.88 23.96
C GLY A 96 27.08 7.96 24.79
N ARG A 97 26.67 6.71 25.03
CA ARG A 97 27.34 5.71 25.87
C ARG A 97 27.16 4.32 25.24
N SER A 98 28.07 3.40 25.51
CA SER A 98 27.91 2.03 25.00
C SER A 98 26.71 1.34 25.67
N VAL A 99 26.12 0.35 24.99
CA VAL A 99 24.99 -0.41 25.56
C VAL A 99 25.36 -1.06 26.89
N GLU A 100 26.58 -1.60 27.05
CA GLU A 100 27.06 -2.23 28.30
C GLU A 100 27.22 -1.23 29.44
N GLN A 101 27.45 0.06 29.14
CA GLN A 101 27.55 1.09 30.16
C GLN A 101 26.19 1.50 30.71
N VAL A 102 25.12 1.30 29.94
CA VAL A 102 23.75 1.74 30.27
C VAL A 102 22.89 0.59 30.75
N PHE A 103 23.06 -0.61 30.18
CA PHE A 103 22.23 -1.78 30.43
C PHE A 103 23.07 -2.93 30.99
N GLY A 104 22.53 -3.62 32.00
CA GLY A 104 23.11 -4.87 32.53
C GLY A 104 22.89 -6.08 31.60
N ALA A 105 21.96 -5.99 30.65
CA ALA A 105 21.80 -6.95 29.55
C ALA A 105 21.07 -6.28 28.37
N PHE A 106 21.40 -6.66 27.14
CA PHE A 106 20.73 -6.20 25.93
C PHE A 106 20.70 -7.31 24.87
N GLU A 107 19.52 -7.69 24.40
CA GLU A 107 19.32 -8.70 23.35
C GLU A 107 19.42 -8.05 21.97
N THR A 108 20.48 -8.39 21.23
CA THR A 108 20.69 -7.92 19.85
C THR A 108 19.63 -8.47 18.88
N GLU A 109 19.07 -9.63 19.17
CA GLU A 109 17.92 -10.16 18.44
C GLU A 109 16.65 -9.40 18.84
N PRO A 110 15.87 -8.89 17.88
CA PRO A 110 14.66 -8.12 18.19
C PRO A 110 13.53 -9.04 18.66
N MET A 111 12.84 -8.62 19.73
CA MET A 111 11.60 -9.24 20.18
C MET A 111 10.46 -9.00 19.18
N ALA A 112 10.45 -7.83 18.54
CA ALA A 112 9.47 -7.48 17.52
C ALA A 112 10.05 -6.50 16.50
N ALA A 113 9.55 -6.57 15.27
CA ALA A 113 9.85 -5.62 14.20
C ALA A 113 8.55 -5.04 13.63
N ALA A 114 8.53 -3.72 13.46
CA ALA A 114 7.44 -2.94 12.91
C ALA A 114 7.92 -2.15 11.69
N SER A 115 6.99 -1.46 11.02
CA SER A 115 7.26 -0.78 9.75
C SER A 115 8.40 0.24 9.76
N ILE A 116 8.71 0.83 10.91
CA ILE A 116 9.72 1.91 11.07
C ILE A 116 10.59 1.74 12.32
N ALA A 117 10.48 0.60 13.03
CA ALA A 117 11.13 0.41 14.32
C ALA A 117 11.26 -1.08 14.65
N GLN A 118 12.18 -1.39 15.57
CA GLN A 118 12.27 -2.69 16.22
C GLN A 118 12.26 -2.53 17.74
N VAL A 119 11.89 -3.58 18.45
CA VAL A 119 11.86 -3.64 19.91
C VAL A 119 12.84 -4.69 20.37
N HIS A 120 13.79 -4.29 21.22
CA HIS A 120 14.81 -5.15 21.82
C HIS A 120 14.55 -5.29 23.31
N ARG A 121 14.81 -6.48 23.86
CA ARG A 121 14.77 -6.68 25.31
C ARG A 121 16.07 -6.17 25.92
N ALA A 122 15.96 -5.46 27.05
CA ALA A 122 17.11 -5.01 27.83
C ALA A 122 16.79 -5.05 29.34
N ARG A 123 17.83 -5.14 30.16
CA ARG A 123 17.76 -5.06 31.63
C ARG A 123 18.65 -3.91 32.11
N LEU A 124 18.15 -3.10 33.05
CA LEU A 124 18.97 -2.08 33.70
C LEU A 124 19.97 -2.71 34.68
N PRO A 125 21.07 -2.02 35.01
CA PRO A 125 21.92 -2.38 36.14
C PRO A 125 21.10 -2.39 37.43
N ASP A 126 21.43 -3.32 38.34
CA ASP A 126 20.81 -3.41 39.67
C ASP A 126 21.24 -2.24 40.58
#